data_AF-A0A7R9Y1M3-F1
#
_entry.id   AF-A0A7R9Y1M3-F1
#
_cell.length_a   1.000
_cell.length_b   1.000
_cell.length_c   1.000
_cell.angle_alpha   90.00
_cell.angle_beta   90.00
_cell.angle_gamma   90.00
#
_symmetry.space_group_name_H-M   'P 1'
#
loop_
_entity.id
_entity.type
_entity.pdbx_description
1 polymer ?
#
loop_
_entity_poly.entity_id
_entity_poly.type
_entity_poly.pdbx_seq_one_letter_code
_entity_poly.pdbx_strand_id
1 'polypeptide(L)'
;GGARAPLAAGRARARAVAASARASAKSGDADAGVNRPSLGERRSQMDRSRPPVSHGDDGDDGMPGTYIPDMDDVETYARAAGAARKRKADRADAYDTANLRAQQYALDSKDEAFAEEGGRRALTRTMAKNKGLTPHRKKLARNPRAMAREKFRKASVRMSGRGPSAAGGGGAGYGGEGTGIKTNTVRSRKFK
;
A
#
# COMPACT_ATOMS: atom_id res chain seq x y z
N GLY A 1 -14.98 56.58 2.63
CA GLY A 1 -14.63 55.62 3.70
C GLY A 1 -15.55 54.43 3.61
N GLY A 2 -15.03 53.26 3.28
CA GLY A 2 -15.77 52.00 3.25
C GLY A 2 -14.91 50.93 3.89
N ALA A 3 -15.10 50.71 5.19
CA ALA A 3 -14.34 49.74 5.96
C ALA A 3 -14.76 48.32 5.58
N ARG A 4 -13.80 47.51 5.12
CA ARG A 4 -13.96 46.06 4.94
C ARG A 4 -13.87 45.38 6.30
N ALA A 5 -14.93 44.67 6.71
CA ALA A 5 -14.88 43.75 7.84
C ALA A 5 -14.23 42.42 7.42
N PRO A 6 -13.35 41.81 8.24
CA PRO A 6 -12.82 40.48 7.98
C PRO A 6 -13.77 39.40 8.54
N LEU A 7 -14.36 38.58 7.66
CA LEU A 7 -15.07 37.35 8.06
C LEU A 7 -14.05 36.26 8.39
N ALA A 8 -13.61 36.23 9.65
CA ALA A 8 -12.91 35.09 10.25
C ALA A 8 -13.93 34.24 11.01
N ALA A 9 -14.39 33.12 10.41
CA ALA A 9 -14.89 31.91 11.09
C ALA A 9 -15.60 31.01 10.07
N GLY A 10 -14.96 29.92 9.63
CA GLY A 10 -15.60 29.04 8.66
C GLY A 10 -14.82 27.77 8.30
N ARG A 11 -14.08 27.17 9.23
CA ARG A 11 -13.45 25.85 9.02
C ARG A 11 -13.43 25.01 10.30
N ALA A 12 -14.61 24.74 10.85
CA ALA A 12 -14.75 23.78 11.94
C ALA A 12 -16.15 23.15 11.94
N ARG A 13 -16.49 22.39 10.90
CA ARG A 13 -17.65 21.47 10.86
C ARG A 13 -17.63 20.60 9.59
N ALA A 14 -16.67 19.67 9.51
CA ALA A 14 -16.69 18.62 8.48
C ALA A 14 -15.89 17.37 8.89
N ARG A 15 -15.86 17.03 10.19
CA ARG A 15 -15.13 15.83 10.66
C ARG A 15 -15.76 15.24 11.92
N ALA A 16 -17.05 14.91 11.89
CA ALA A 16 -17.71 14.32 13.07
C ALA A 16 -18.92 13.40 12.78
N VAL A 17 -19.12 12.88 11.55
CA VAL A 17 -20.31 12.04 11.25
C VAL A 17 -19.98 10.72 10.55
N ALA A 18 -18.79 10.16 10.75
CA ALA A 18 -18.43 8.87 10.13
C ALA A 18 -17.69 7.90 11.07
N ALA A 19 -17.93 7.98 12.38
CA ALA A 19 -17.22 7.17 13.38
C ALA A 19 -18.10 6.21 14.18
N SER A 20 -19.36 5.94 13.76
CA SER A 20 -20.24 5.04 14.49
C SER A 20 -21.10 4.17 13.57
N ALA A 21 -20.46 3.28 12.82
CA ALA A 21 -21.16 2.13 12.24
C ALA A 21 -20.15 1.06 11.79
N ARG A 22 -19.90 0.07 12.64
CA ARG A 22 -20.04 -1.36 12.32
C ARG A 22 -19.61 -2.22 13.50
N ALA A 23 -20.63 -2.79 14.13
CA ALA A 23 -20.51 -3.83 15.13
C ALA A 23 -19.76 -5.06 14.57
N SER A 24 -18.97 -5.64 15.47
CA SER A 24 -18.13 -6.83 15.32
C SER A 24 -18.90 -8.05 14.79
N ALA A 25 -18.42 -8.62 13.68
CA ALA A 25 -18.76 -9.97 13.24
C ALA A 25 -17.46 -10.77 13.05
N LYS A 26 -17.44 -11.96 13.65
CA LYS A 26 -16.40 -12.99 13.62
C LYS A 26 -15.80 -13.21 12.21
N SER A 27 -14.52 -12.84 12.02
CA SER A 27 -13.59 -13.54 11.13
C SER A 27 -12.15 -13.18 11.51
N GLY A 28 -11.33 -14.20 11.77
CA GLY A 28 -9.95 -14.08 12.27
C GLY A 28 -8.92 -13.66 11.23
N ASP A 29 -9.20 -12.61 10.47
CA ASP A 29 -8.22 -11.94 9.62
C ASP A 29 -8.56 -10.45 9.62
N ALA A 30 -8.17 -9.79 10.71
CA ALA A 30 -8.26 -8.34 10.80
C ALA A 30 -7.11 -7.78 9.97
N ASP A 31 -7.40 -7.45 8.71
CA ASP A 31 -6.52 -6.70 7.83
C ASP A 31 -5.90 -5.53 8.61
N ALA A 32 -4.57 -5.50 8.65
CA ALA A 32 -3.80 -4.40 9.22
C ALA A 32 -4.28 -3.09 8.57
N GLY A 33 -4.97 -2.26 9.36
CA GLY A 33 -5.56 -1.01 8.85
C GLY A 33 -4.55 -0.17 8.08
N VAL A 34 -5.04 0.52 7.05
CA VAL A 34 -4.28 1.39 6.10
C VAL A 34 -3.48 2.52 6.80
N ASN A 35 -3.58 2.66 8.12
CA ASN A 35 -2.82 3.57 8.96
C ASN A 35 -1.90 2.83 9.96
N ARG A 36 -1.39 1.65 9.62
CA ARG A 36 -0.42 0.97 10.50
C ARG A 36 0.97 1.57 10.27
N PRO A 37 1.57 2.27 11.25
CA PRO A 37 2.92 2.79 11.12
C PRO A 37 3.88 1.65 10.75
N SER A 38 4.86 1.94 9.91
CA SER A 38 5.85 0.97 9.44
C SER A 38 6.53 0.25 10.62
N LEU A 39 7.09 -0.94 10.39
CA LEU A 39 7.82 -1.68 11.44
C LEU A 39 8.92 -0.81 12.10
N GLY A 40 9.56 0.07 11.33
CA GLY A 40 10.53 1.04 11.82
C GLY A 40 9.92 2.14 12.70
N GLU A 41 8.78 2.71 12.31
CA GLU A 41 8.06 3.70 13.12
C GLU A 41 7.52 3.10 14.43
N ARG A 42 7.10 1.84 14.41
CA ARG A 42 6.67 1.14 15.64
C ARG A 42 7.83 0.92 16.60
N ARG A 43 9.00 0.52 16.08
CA ARG A 43 10.22 0.40 16.90
C ARG A 43 10.64 1.75 17.49
N SER A 44 10.61 2.83 16.70
CA SER A 44 11.03 4.15 17.20
C SER A 44 10.04 4.73 18.22
N GLN A 45 8.74 4.47 18.08
CA GLN A 45 7.76 4.83 19.10
C GLN A 45 7.96 4.05 20.40
N MET A 46 8.25 2.75 20.32
CA MET A 46 8.49 1.90 21.48
C MET A 46 9.78 2.25 22.22
N ASP A 47 10.81 2.71 21.50
CA ASP A 47 12.07 3.16 22.09
C ASP A 47 11.92 4.53 22.77
N ARG A 48 11.07 5.41 22.21
CA ARG A 48 10.74 6.72 22.83
C ARG A 48 9.83 6.61 24.05
N SER A 49 8.98 5.57 24.11
CA SER A 49 8.05 5.35 25.23
C SER A 49 8.62 4.44 26.31
N ARG A 50 9.80 3.85 26.11
CA ARG A 50 10.48 3.07 27.13
C ARG A 50 11.02 4.01 28.22
N PRO A 51 10.65 3.80 29.50
CA PRO A 51 11.34 4.49 30.58
C PRO A 51 12.81 4.03 30.61
N PRO A 52 13.75 4.90 31.01
CA PRO A 52 15.17 4.53 31.08
C PRO A 52 15.32 3.33 32.02
N VAL A 53 15.84 2.23 31.51
CA VAL A 53 16.20 1.06 32.31
C VAL A 53 17.45 1.41 33.11
N SER A 54 17.27 1.74 34.38
CA SER A 54 18.34 1.76 35.37
C SER A 54 18.92 0.34 35.45
N HIS A 55 20.01 0.08 34.74
CA HIS A 55 20.82 -1.10 34.98
C HIS A 55 21.48 -0.89 36.34
N GLY A 56 20.95 -1.56 37.37
CA GLY A 56 21.66 -1.74 38.63
C GLY A 56 22.90 -2.58 38.33
N ASP A 57 24.06 -1.94 38.44
CA ASP A 57 25.37 -2.58 38.45
C ASP A 57 25.66 -2.89 39.92
N ASP A 58 25.58 -4.17 40.31
CA ASP A 58 26.01 -4.64 41.62
C ASP A 58 27.55 -4.69 41.64
N GLY A 59 28.16 -3.65 42.18
CA GLY A 59 29.61 -3.55 42.39
C GLY A 59 29.92 -2.74 43.65
N ASP A 60 30.35 -3.44 44.70
CA ASP A 60 31.09 -2.91 45.83
C ASP A 60 32.42 -2.27 45.36
N ASP A 61 33.00 -1.43 46.22
CA ASP A 61 34.30 -0.72 46.14
C ASP A 61 34.35 0.69 45.49
N GLY A 62 34.23 1.71 46.36
CA GLY A 62 34.95 2.99 46.23
C GLY A 62 34.12 4.20 45.79
N MET A 63 33.98 5.19 46.68
CA MET A 63 33.50 6.55 46.37
C MET A 63 34.06 7.04 45.03
N PRO A 64 33.24 7.56 44.10
CA PRO A 64 33.77 8.17 42.90
C PRO A 64 34.45 9.47 43.32
N GLY A 65 35.78 9.44 43.39
CA GLY A 65 36.57 10.66 43.30
C GLY A 65 36.05 11.42 42.09
N THR A 66 35.84 12.73 42.24
CA THR A 66 35.40 13.62 41.16
C THR A 66 36.25 13.38 39.92
N TYR A 67 35.77 12.57 38.98
CA TYR A 67 36.41 12.38 37.68
C TYR A 67 36.26 13.70 36.94
N ILE A 68 37.31 14.51 37.02
CA ILE A 68 37.49 15.67 36.16
C ILE A 68 38.04 15.06 34.87
N PRO A 69 37.25 14.99 33.78
CA PRO A 69 37.75 14.45 32.52
C PRO A 69 38.96 15.26 32.09
N ASP A 70 40.02 14.59 31.64
CA ASP A 70 41.15 15.29 31.02
C ASP A 70 40.61 16.09 29.81
N MET A 71 41.14 17.29 29.57
CA MET A 71 40.68 18.15 28.47
C MET A 71 40.70 17.41 27.11
N ASP A 72 41.64 16.48 26.95
CA ASP A 72 41.77 15.61 25.78
C ASP A 72 40.59 14.63 25.61
N ASP A 73 39.98 14.15 26.71
CA ASP A 73 38.79 13.29 26.68
C ASP A 73 37.53 14.07 26.27
N VAL A 74 37.41 15.33 26.70
CA VAL A 74 36.30 16.21 26.33
C VAL A 74 36.39 16.59 24.86
N GLU A 75 37.59 16.91 24.37
CA GLU A 75 37.83 17.27 22.98
C GLU A 75 37.60 16.09 22.03
N THR A 76 38.10 14.90 22.38
CA THR A 76 37.88 13.69 21.59
C THR A 76 36.40 13.30 21.53
N TYR A 77 35.66 13.42 22.63
CA TYR A 77 34.21 13.18 22.66
C TYR A 77 33.43 14.20 21.82
N ALA A 78 33.76 15.50 21.94
CA ALA A 78 33.15 16.56 21.15
C ALA A 78 33.38 16.36 19.64
N ARG A 79 34.59 15.94 19.25
CA ARG A 79 34.94 15.60 17.87
C ARG A 79 34.15 14.38 17.35
N ALA A 80 33.99 13.35 18.16
CA ALA A 80 33.19 12.16 17.81
C ALA A 80 31.70 12.51 17.63
N ALA A 81 31.13 13.33 18.52
CA ALA A 81 29.76 13.83 18.41
C ALA A 81 29.59 14.73 17.17
N GLY A 82 30.56 15.59 16.87
CA GLY A 82 30.61 16.39 15.66
C GLY A 82 30.67 15.53 14.39
N ALA A 83 31.50 14.48 14.38
CA ALA A 83 31.59 13.53 13.27
C ALA A 83 30.28 12.74 13.06
N ALA A 84 29.58 12.36 14.13
CA ALA A 84 28.27 11.71 14.04
C ALA A 84 27.20 12.64 13.44
N ARG A 85 27.18 13.92 13.85
CA ARG A 85 26.32 14.95 13.26
C ARG A 85 26.64 15.17 11.78
N LYS A 86 27.92 15.25 11.43
CA LYS A 86 28.38 15.39 10.04
C LYS A 86 27.96 14.21 9.18
N ARG A 87 28.18 12.96 9.62
CA ARG A 87 27.72 11.76 8.88
C ARG A 87 26.21 11.73 8.64
N LYS A 88 25.42 12.27 9.58
CA LYS A 88 23.97 12.39 9.44
C LYS A 88 23.60 13.49 8.43
N ALA A 89 24.30 14.62 8.44
CA ALA A 89 24.15 15.69 7.46
C ALA A 89 24.57 15.22 6.05
N ASP A 90 25.78 14.65 5.91
CA ASP A 90 26.29 14.12 4.63
C ASP A 90 25.34 13.07 4.03
N ARG A 91 24.70 12.24 4.88
CA ARG A 91 23.69 11.26 4.43
C ARG A 91 22.40 11.95 3.96
N ALA A 92 21.95 13.00 4.64
CA ALA A 92 20.78 13.78 4.22
C ALA A 92 21.07 14.51 2.89
N ASP A 93 22.22 15.14 2.78
CA ASP A 93 22.67 15.82 1.55
C ASP A 93 22.82 14.84 0.38
N ALA A 94 23.36 13.64 0.62
CA ALA A 94 23.44 12.59 -0.40
C ALA A 94 22.05 12.12 -0.86
N TYR A 95 21.08 12.03 0.05
CA TYR A 95 19.70 11.69 -0.29
C TYR A 95 19.04 12.80 -1.12
N ASP A 96 19.20 14.07 -0.70
CA ASP A 96 18.62 15.22 -1.39
C ASP A 96 19.22 15.41 -2.79
N THR A 97 20.55 15.29 -2.91
CA THR A 97 21.25 15.36 -4.21
C THR A 97 20.84 14.21 -5.14
N ALA A 98 20.67 12.99 -4.62
CA ALA A 98 20.17 11.87 -5.41
C ALA A 98 18.73 12.11 -5.91
N ASN A 99 17.85 12.66 -5.08
CA ASN A 99 16.48 13.01 -5.46
C ASN A 99 16.43 14.10 -6.52
N LEU A 100 17.24 15.15 -6.37
CA LEU A 100 17.34 16.23 -7.36
C LEU A 100 17.86 15.69 -8.70
N ARG A 101 18.87 14.83 -8.68
CA ARG A 101 19.41 14.19 -9.90
C ARG A 101 18.36 13.31 -10.57
N ALA A 102 17.58 12.56 -9.81
CA ALA A 102 16.48 11.76 -10.34
C ALA A 102 15.37 12.63 -10.96
N GLN A 103 15.06 13.77 -10.34
CA GLN A 103 14.12 14.75 -10.91
C GLN A 103 14.64 15.33 -12.21
N GLN A 104 15.92 15.72 -12.28
CA GLN A 104 16.55 16.25 -13.49
C GLN A 104 16.49 15.23 -14.63
N TYR A 105 16.89 13.99 -14.37
CA TYR A 105 16.81 12.91 -15.36
C TYR A 105 15.37 12.67 -15.87
N ALA A 106 14.38 12.78 -14.98
CA ALA A 106 12.96 12.66 -15.34
C ALA A 106 12.42 13.85 -16.15
N LEU A 107 13.11 15.01 -16.15
CA LEU A 107 12.82 16.15 -17.01
C LEU A 107 13.50 15.96 -18.38
N ASP A 108 14.79 15.67 -18.38
CA ASP A 108 15.58 15.48 -19.61
C ASP A 108 14.96 14.39 -20.51
N SER A 109 14.54 13.27 -19.91
CA SER A 109 13.86 12.17 -20.62
C SER A 109 12.49 12.55 -21.22
N LYS A 110 11.80 13.56 -20.67
CA LYS A 110 10.55 14.06 -21.28
C LYS A 110 10.83 14.90 -22.51
N ASP A 111 11.87 15.74 -22.46
CA ASP A 111 12.20 16.65 -23.55
C ASP A 111 12.67 15.89 -24.80
N GLU A 112 13.45 14.81 -24.62
CA GLU A 112 13.82 13.89 -25.71
C GLU A 112 12.60 13.24 -26.39
N ALA A 113 11.54 12.93 -25.64
CA ALA A 113 10.32 12.31 -26.18
C ALA A 113 9.44 13.29 -26.99
N PHE A 114 9.65 14.60 -26.86
CA PHE A 114 8.93 15.64 -27.61
C PHE A 114 9.78 16.29 -28.72
N ALA A 115 11.04 15.87 -28.88
CA ALA A 115 11.91 16.31 -29.97
C ALA A 115 11.49 15.62 -31.28
N GLU A 116 10.41 16.11 -31.88
CA GLU A 116 9.93 15.63 -33.18
C GLU A 116 10.81 16.22 -34.32
N GLU A 117 11.21 15.34 -35.23
CA GLU A 117 12.00 15.65 -36.43
C GLU A 117 11.21 16.59 -37.35
N GLY A 118 11.46 17.90 -37.26
CA GLY A 118 10.83 18.90 -38.13
C GLY A 118 10.32 20.18 -37.46
N GLY A 119 10.61 20.40 -36.18
CA GLY A 119 10.42 21.71 -35.52
C GLY A 119 8.98 22.17 -35.35
N ARG A 120 7.99 21.33 -35.67
CA ARG A 120 6.56 21.58 -35.47
C ARG A 120 6.06 20.72 -34.32
N ARG A 121 5.10 21.23 -33.54
CA ARG A 121 4.50 20.48 -32.41
C ARG A 121 3.46 19.50 -32.94
N ALA A 122 3.66 18.19 -32.75
CA ALA A 122 2.64 17.19 -33.08
C ALA A 122 1.31 17.37 -32.32
N LEU A 123 0.23 16.96 -32.99
CA LEU A 123 -1.08 16.79 -32.38
C LEU A 123 -1.08 15.55 -31.46
N THR A 124 -1.34 15.76 -30.17
CA THR A 124 -1.42 14.66 -29.21
C THR A 124 -2.66 13.79 -29.41
N ARG A 125 -2.58 12.49 -29.07
CA ARG A 125 -3.72 11.55 -29.18
C ARG A 125 -4.95 11.99 -28.36
N THR A 126 -4.74 12.68 -27.24
CA THR A 126 -5.81 13.23 -26.40
C THR A 126 -6.61 14.29 -27.15
N MET A 127 -5.92 15.24 -27.79
CA MET A 127 -6.52 16.28 -28.65
C MET A 127 -7.12 15.68 -29.93
N ALA A 128 -6.46 14.71 -30.56
CA ALA A 128 -6.94 14.09 -31.78
C ALA A 128 -8.24 13.26 -31.59
N LYS A 129 -8.41 12.64 -30.41
CA LYS A 129 -9.55 11.74 -30.15
C LYS A 129 -10.65 12.34 -29.28
N ASN A 130 -10.40 13.47 -28.59
CA ASN A 130 -11.39 14.20 -27.78
C ASN A 130 -12.27 13.31 -26.89
N LYS A 131 -11.69 12.27 -26.28
CA LYS A 131 -12.45 11.27 -25.51
C LYS A 131 -12.89 11.78 -24.13
N GLY A 132 -12.32 12.87 -23.63
CA GLY A 132 -12.62 13.42 -22.31
C GLY A 132 -12.35 12.43 -21.15
N LEU A 133 -13.00 12.68 -20.01
CA LEU A 133 -12.87 11.91 -18.76
C LEU A 133 -13.78 10.67 -18.76
N THR A 134 -13.52 9.72 -19.66
CA THR A 134 -14.28 8.46 -19.70
C THR A 134 -13.81 7.46 -18.63
N PRO A 135 -14.72 6.70 -17.99
CA PRO A 135 -14.34 5.67 -17.03
C PRO A 135 -13.59 4.52 -17.71
N HIS A 136 -12.70 3.87 -16.97
CA HIS A 136 -11.97 2.71 -17.48
C HIS A 136 -12.93 1.54 -17.79
N ARG A 137 -12.90 1.06 -19.03
CA ARG A 137 -13.68 -0.11 -19.49
C ARG A 137 -12.77 -1.33 -19.64
N LYS A 138 -13.25 -2.50 -19.18
CA LYS A 138 -12.54 -3.79 -19.28
C LYS A 138 -12.16 -4.11 -20.73
N LYS A 139 -11.02 -4.77 -20.94
CA LYS A 139 -10.55 -5.18 -22.28
C LYS A 139 -11.57 -6.06 -23.01
N LEU A 140 -12.26 -6.96 -22.29
CA LEU A 140 -13.30 -7.83 -22.84
C LEU A 140 -14.49 -7.06 -23.42
N ALA A 141 -14.82 -5.90 -22.85
CA ALA A 141 -15.92 -5.07 -23.34
C ALA A 141 -15.59 -4.36 -24.67
N ARG A 142 -14.33 -4.41 -25.13
CA ARG A 142 -13.93 -3.85 -26.43
C ARG A 142 -14.32 -4.74 -27.60
N ASN A 143 -14.45 -6.05 -27.37
CA ASN A 143 -14.79 -7.02 -28.41
C ASN A 143 -16.07 -7.78 -28.02
N PRO A 144 -17.20 -7.54 -28.71
CA PRO A 144 -18.48 -8.16 -28.36
C PRO A 144 -18.42 -9.69 -28.43
N ARG A 145 -17.65 -10.27 -29.38
CA ARG A 145 -17.46 -11.72 -29.49
C ARG A 145 -16.70 -12.28 -28.29
N ALA A 146 -15.64 -11.61 -27.84
CA ALA A 146 -14.88 -12.05 -26.66
C ALA A 146 -15.72 -12.01 -25.38
N MET A 147 -16.54 -10.96 -25.23
CA MET A 147 -17.49 -10.85 -24.11
C MET A 147 -18.52 -11.98 -24.13
N ALA A 148 -19.13 -12.29 -25.29
CA ALA A 148 -20.12 -13.34 -25.43
C ALA A 148 -19.54 -14.74 -25.15
N ARG A 149 -18.34 -15.04 -25.68
CA ARG A 149 -17.62 -16.28 -25.39
C ARG A 149 -17.38 -16.47 -23.90
N GLU A 150 -16.95 -15.41 -23.22
CA GLU A 150 -16.69 -15.45 -21.78
C GLU A 150 -17.99 -15.59 -20.97
N LYS A 151 -19.06 -14.92 -21.40
CA LYS A 151 -20.39 -15.04 -20.78
C LYS A 151 -20.90 -16.47 -20.87
N PHE A 152 -20.77 -17.12 -22.04
CA PHE A 152 -21.13 -18.52 -22.24
C PHE A 152 -20.29 -19.44 -21.36
N ARG A 153 -18.96 -19.33 -21.39
CA ARG A 153 -18.05 -20.13 -20.54
C ARG A 153 -18.44 -20.06 -19.07
N LYS A 154 -18.64 -18.85 -18.54
CA LYS A 154 -19.08 -18.64 -17.16
C LYS A 154 -20.48 -19.20 -16.87
N ALA A 155 -21.39 -19.16 -17.85
CA ALA A 155 -22.72 -19.74 -17.69
C ALA A 155 -22.65 -21.27 -17.66
N SER A 156 -21.85 -21.89 -18.54
CA SER A 156 -21.63 -23.34 -18.58
C SER A 156 -21.06 -23.88 -17.26
N VAL A 157 -20.06 -23.20 -16.68
CA VAL A 157 -19.48 -23.57 -15.37
C VAL A 157 -20.49 -23.38 -14.23
N ARG A 158 -21.33 -22.34 -14.27
CA ARG A 158 -22.39 -22.17 -13.26
C ARG A 158 -23.49 -23.23 -13.40
N MET A 159 -23.79 -23.65 -14.62
CA MET A 159 -24.76 -24.71 -14.88
C MET A 159 -24.27 -26.04 -14.32
N SER A 160 -23.01 -26.41 -14.52
CA SER A 160 -22.43 -27.64 -13.96
C SER A 160 -22.40 -27.65 -12.43
N GLY A 161 -22.43 -26.48 -11.78
CA GLY A 161 -22.57 -26.37 -10.33
C GLY A 161 -24.02 -26.50 -9.81
N ARG A 162 -25.05 -26.21 -10.63
CA ARG A 162 -26.46 -26.28 -10.20
C ARG A 162 -27.01 -27.69 -10.16
N GLY A 163 -26.52 -28.55 -11.04
CA GLY A 163 -26.95 -29.93 -11.14
C GLY A 163 -25.95 -30.73 -11.96
N PRO A 164 -26.06 -32.07 -11.93
CA PRO A 164 -25.22 -32.92 -12.74
C PRO A 164 -25.41 -32.53 -14.21
N SER A 165 -24.33 -32.09 -14.86
CA SER A 165 -24.30 -31.96 -16.30
C SER A 165 -24.24 -33.36 -16.91
N ALA A 166 -24.94 -33.58 -18.02
CA ALA A 166 -24.77 -34.76 -18.86
C ALA A 166 -23.38 -34.72 -19.51
N ALA A 167 -22.33 -34.99 -18.74
CA ALA A 167 -21.01 -35.24 -19.28
C ALA A 167 -21.09 -36.57 -20.04
N GLY A 168 -20.62 -36.58 -21.29
CA GLY A 168 -20.60 -37.77 -22.12
C GLY A 168 -19.95 -38.94 -21.39
N GLY A 169 -20.59 -40.11 -21.45
CA GLY A 169 -20.15 -41.32 -20.77
C GLY A 169 -18.69 -41.65 -21.08
N GLY A 170 -17.94 -42.02 -20.04
CA GLY A 170 -16.49 -42.20 -20.09
C GLY A 170 -16.05 -43.16 -21.19
N GLY A 171 -15.15 -42.71 -22.06
CA GLY A 171 -14.52 -43.54 -23.08
C GLY A 171 -13.55 -44.59 -22.53
N ALA A 172 -13.33 -44.59 -21.21
CA ALA A 172 -12.58 -45.60 -20.47
C ALA A 172 -13.45 -46.15 -19.34
N GLY A 173 -13.19 -47.40 -18.93
CA GLY A 173 -13.96 -48.13 -17.93
C GLY A 173 -14.15 -47.37 -16.59
N TYR A 174 -15.08 -47.85 -15.78
CA TYR A 174 -15.47 -47.19 -14.52
C TYR A 174 -14.33 -47.24 -13.49
N GLY A 175 -13.77 -46.06 -13.17
CA GLY A 175 -12.71 -45.89 -12.17
C GLY A 175 -13.20 -45.44 -10.78
N GLY A 176 -14.50 -45.47 -10.52
CA GLY A 176 -15.10 -44.93 -9.29
C GLY A 176 -15.50 -43.44 -9.36
N GLU A 177 -16.11 -42.93 -8.30
CA GLU A 177 -16.51 -41.51 -8.18
C GLU A 177 -15.37 -40.63 -7.63
N GLY A 178 -14.72 -39.84 -8.50
CA GLY A 178 -13.59 -38.99 -8.11
C GLY A 178 -13.90 -37.90 -7.07
N THR A 179 -15.16 -37.49 -6.92
CA THR A 179 -15.59 -36.50 -5.90
C THR A 179 -16.04 -37.14 -4.57
N GLY A 180 -16.11 -38.47 -4.51
CA GLY A 180 -16.58 -39.22 -3.35
C GLY A 180 -18.11 -39.34 -3.24
N ILE A 181 -18.54 -40.44 -2.61
CA ILE A 181 -19.96 -40.77 -2.35
C ILE A 181 -20.34 -40.29 -0.94
N LYS A 182 -21.41 -39.50 -0.83
CA LYS A 182 -21.98 -39.09 0.47
C LYS A 182 -23.23 -39.91 0.80
N THR A 183 -23.11 -40.81 1.78
CA THR A 183 -24.18 -41.76 2.18
C THR A 183 -25.46 -41.09 2.69
N ASN A 184 -25.33 -39.96 3.39
CA ASN A 184 -26.45 -39.33 4.11
C ASN A 184 -27.22 -38.30 3.27
N THR A 185 -27.03 -38.24 1.94
CA THR A 185 -27.65 -37.21 1.09
C THR A 185 -28.53 -37.84 0.00
N VAL A 186 -29.83 -37.55 0.08
CA VAL A 186 -30.83 -38.00 -0.90
C VAL A 186 -31.22 -36.81 -1.79
N ARG A 187 -30.95 -36.89 -3.10
CA ARG A 187 -31.28 -35.83 -4.09
C ARG A 187 -32.41 -36.22 -5.06
N SER A 188 -33.32 -37.10 -4.64
CA SER A 188 -34.49 -37.50 -5.44
C SER A 188 -35.66 -36.52 -5.30
N ARG A 189 -36.56 -36.51 -6.30
CA ARG A 189 -37.83 -35.76 -6.23
C ARG A 189 -38.88 -36.60 -5.50
N LYS A 190 -39.46 -36.08 -4.42
CA LYS A 190 -40.57 -36.74 -3.70
C LYS A 190 -41.89 -36.44 -4.42
N PHE A 191 -42.65 -37.49 -4.73
CA PHE A 191 -44.02 -37.34 -5.24
C PHE A 191 -44.97 -37.01 -4.10
N LYS A 192 -45.95 -36.14 -4.37
CA LYS A 192 -47.01 -35.77 -3.43
C LYS A 192 -48.28 -36.51 -3.79
#